data_AF-A0A1B6F9I1-F1
#
_entry.id   AF-A0A1B6F9I1-F1
#
_cell.length_a   1.000
_cell.length_b   1.000
_cell.length_c   1.000
_cell.angle_alpha   90.00
_cell.angle_beta   90.00
_cell.angle_gamma   90.00
#
_symmetry.space_group_name_H-M   'P 1'
#
loop_
_entity.id
_entity.type
_entity.pdbx_description
1 polymer ?
#
loop_
_entity_poly.entity_id
_entity_poly.type
_entity_poly.pdbx_seq_one_letter_code
_entity_poly.pdbx_strand_id
1 'polypeptide(L)'
;MTVIWQQQVFALDARFNAHRAPNHPNFRTLYIRRRNQLLREYSKGEDTTLRREYLKIRTQLLQQRYGFAHDQTSVQSRSISARSSSRVSESPDYGGLEPQKGPADSLVPGYP
;
A
#
# COMPACT_ATOMS: atom_id res chain seq x y z
N MET A 1 13.90 -22.32 4.20
CA MET A 1 13.55 -22.06 5.61
C MET A 1 13.37 -20.57 5.96
N THR A 2 13.92 -19.63 5.19
CA THR A 2 13.85 -18.16 5.43
C THR A 2 12.45 -17.56 5.35
N VAL A 3 11.59 -18.05 4.44
CA VAL A 3 10.26 -17.48 4.16
C VAL A 3 9.32 -17.59 5.38
N ILE A 4 9.31 -18.72 6.08
CA ILE A 4 8.47 -18.93 7.27
C ILE A 4 8.86 -17.95 8.38
N TRP A 5 10.16 -17.76 8.61
CA TRP A 5 10.63 -16.80 9.59
C TRP A 5 10.26 -15.37 9.23
N GLN A 6 10.42 -14.96 7.97
CA GLN A 6 10.01 -13.63 7.51
C GLN A 6 8.51 -13.39 7.73
N GLN A 7 7.67 -14.39 7.48
CA GLN A 7 6.23 -14.31 7.77
C GLN A 7 5.95 -14.13 9.28
N GLN A 8 6.66 -14.83 10.15
CA GLN A 8 6.52 -14.68 11.61
C GLN A 8 6.90 -13.27 12.08
N VAL A 9 8.00 -12.71 11.57
CA VAL A 9 8.40 -11.32 11.90
C VAL A 9 7.34 -10.35 11.40
N PHE A 10 6.87 -10.52 10.17
CA PHE A 10 5.84 -9.68 9.58
C PHE A 10 4.53 -9.73 10.37
N ALA A 11 4.08 -10.91 10.78
CA ALA A 11 2.86 -11.08 11.58
C ALA A 11 2.98 -10.39 12.94
N LEU A 12 4.11 -10.54 13.64
CA LEU A 12 4.37 -9.83 14.89
C LEU A 12 4.37 -8.31 14.69
N ASP A 13 5.08 -7.82 13.68
CA ASP A 13 5.14 -6.39 13.43
C ASP A 13 3.76 -5.85 13.05
N ALA A 14 2.98 -6.53 12.20
CA ALA A 14 1.61 -6.13 11.86
C ALA A 14 0.73 -5.99 13.12
N ARG A 15 0.82 -6.95 14.05
CA ARG A 15 0.06 -6.94 15.31
C ARG A 15 0.31 -5.69 16.15
N PHE A 16 1.58 -5.34 16.36
CA PHE A 16 1.94 -4.23 17.26
C PHE A 16 2.06 -2.88 16.55
N ASN A 17 2.28 -2.85 15.23
CA ASN A 17 2.46 -1.61 14.48
C ASN A 17 1.21 -0.73 14.50
N ALA A 18 0.02 -1.34 14.67
CA ALA A 18 -1.20 -0.59 14.92
C ALA A 18 -1.07 0.35 16.14
N HIS A 19 -0.41 -0.12 17.18
CA HIS A 19 -0.28 0.59 18.45
C HIS A 19 0.84 1.65 18.41
N ARG A 20 1.79 1.52 17.47
CA ARG A 20 2.94 2.43 17.33
C ARG A 20 2.60 3.80 16.81
N ALA A 21 1.71 3.83 15.83
CA ALA A 21 1.36 5.00 15.07
C ALA A 21 -0.15 4.96 14.79
N PRO A 22 -0.99 5.16 15.82
CA PRO A 22 -2.45 5.05 15.68
C PRO A 22 -3.00 6.05 14.67
N ASN A 23 -2.46 7.27 14.65
CA ASN A 23 -2.95 8.38 13.81
C ASN A 23 -2.15 8.56 12.51
N HIS A 24 -1.15 7.71 12.23
CA HIS A 24 -0.25 7.87 11.10
C HIS A 24 -0.10 6.57 10.29
N PRO A 25 -1.10 6.21 9.47
CA PRO A 25 -1.11 4.95 8.71
C PRO A 25 0.05 4.84 7.70
N ASN A 26 0.54 5.96 7.16
CA ASN A 26 1.69 5.97 6.26
C ASN A 26 2.97 5.49 6.96
N PHE A 27 3.19 5.88 8.22
CA PHE A 27 4.33 5.43 9.02
C PHE A 27 4.22 3.95 9.37
N ARG A 28 3.00 3.44 9.59
CA ARG A 28 2.78 2.00 9.76
C ARG A 28 3.29 1.24 8.54
N THR A 29 2.86 1.61 7.35
CA THR A 29 3.26 0.94 6.11
C THR A 29 4.76 1.08 5.83
N LEU A 30 5.32 2.28 6.01
CA LEU A 30 6.74 2.54 5.80
C LEU A 30 7.62 1.69 6.73
N TYR A 31 7.24 1.58 8.00
CA TYR A 31 7.95 0.75 8.98
C TYR A 31 8.06 -0.71 8.52
N ILE A 32 6.92 -1.28 8.13
CA ILE A 32 6.86 -2.69 7.70
C ILE A 32 7.72 -2.91 6.45
N ARG A 33 7.64 -2.01 5.46
CA ARG A 33 8.49 -2.08 4.26
C ARG A 33 9.97 -2.01 4.61
N ARG A 34 10.37 -1.04 5.45
CA ARG A 34 11.77 -0.87 5.87
C ARG A 34 12.27 -2.08 6.65
N ARG A 35 11.46 -2.64 7.56
CA ARG A 35 11.81 -3.85 8.29
C ARG A 35 12.04 -5.03 7.34
N ASN A 36 11.13 -5.24 6.39
CA ASN A 36 11.24 -6.32 5.41
C ASN A 36 12.49 -6.20 4.54
N GLN A 37 12.83 -4.98 4.14
CA GLN A 37 14.07 -4.72 3.42
C GLN A 37 15.29 -5.17 4.24
N LEU A 38 15.41 -4.71 5.50
CA LEU A 38 16.52 -5.10 6.37
C LEU A 38 16.56 -6.61 6.59
N LEU A 39 15.41 -7.26 6.83
CA LEU A 39 15.38 -8.72 7.03
C LEU A 39 15.91 -9.49 5.80
N ARG A 40 15.65 -9.00 4.57
CA ARG A 40 16.21 -9.59 3.35
C ARG A 40 17.70 -9.33 3.23
N GLU A 41 18.15 -8.10 3.50
CA GLU A 41 19.57 -7.72 3.45
C GLU A 41 20.42 -8.53 4.43
N TYR A 42 19.93 -8.77 5.65
CA TYR A 42 20.63 -9.54 6.69
C TYR A 42 20.42 -11.06 6.62
N SER A 43 19.49 -11.56 5.81
CA SER A 43 19.24 -13.02 5.70
C SER A 43 20.30 -13.79 4.89
N LYS A 44 21.40 -13.14 4.46
CA LYS A 44 22.47 -13.77 3.67
C LYS A 44 23.29 -14.82 4.44
N GLY A 45 22.97 -15.09 5.72
CA GLY A 45 23.50 -16.20 6.52
C GLY A 45 22.37 -17.00 7.19
N GLU A 46 22.49 -18.33 7.20
CA GLU A 46 21.44 -19.31 7.55
C GLU A 46 21.35 -19.63 9.06
N ASP A 47 21.57 -18.68 9.97
CA ASP A 47 21.55 -18.99 11.42
C ASP A 47 20.14 -18.99 12.01
N THR A 48 19.53 -20.18 12.03
CA THR A 48 18.16 -20.41 12.55
C THR A 48 18.02 -20.19 14.07
N THR A 49 19.11 -20.28 14.84
CA THR A 49 19.14 -20.03 16.29
C THR A 49 18.98 -18.54 16.59
N LEU A 50 19.82 -17.69 15.97
CA LEU A 50 19.74 -16.24 16.08
C LEU A 50 18.38 -15.71 15.63
N ARG A 51 17.81 -16.29 14.56
CA ARG A 51 16.46 -15.96 14.06
C ARG A 51 15.37 -16.20 15.12
N ARG A 52 15.45 -17.31 15.87
CA ARG A 52 14.49 -17.66 16.94
C ARG A 52 14.67 -16.75 18.16
N GLU A 53 15.91 -16.49 18.55
CA GLU A 53 16.22 -15.60 19.67
C GLU A 53 15.76 -14.16 19.41
N TYR A 54 16.03 -13.65 18.20
CA TYR A 54 15.53 -12.36 17.74
C TYR A 54 14.00 -12.25 17.89
N LEU A 55 13.24 -13.26 17.46
CA LEU A 55 11.78 -13.25 17.56
C LEU A 55 11.30 -13.21 19.03
N LYS A 56 11.97 -13.94 19.93
CA LYS A 56 11.66 -13.93 21.37
C LYS A 56 11.90 -12.55 21.97
N ILE A 57 13.10 -12.00 21.81
CA ILE A 57 13.47 -10.67 22.33
C ILE A 57 12.53 -9.61 21.75
N ARG A 58 12.29 -9.66 20.43
CA ARG A 58 11.41 -8.72 19.74
C ARG A 58 9.99 -8.75 20.32
N THR A 59 9.45 -9.94 20.56
CA THR A 59 8.11 -10.10 21.14
C THR A 59 8.05 -9.53 22.56
N GLN A 60 9.05 -9.82 23.38
CA GLN A 60 9.15 -9.31 24.75
C GLN A 60 9.20 -7.77 24.77
N LEU A 61 10.06 -7.16 23.95
CA LEU A 61 10.16 -5.70 23.86
C LEU A 61 8.84 -5.05 23.40
N LEU A 62 8.14 -5.70 22.46
CA LEU A 62 6.84 -5.24 21.99
C LEU A 62 5.78 -5.34 23.09
N GLN A 63 5.74 -6.45 23.82
CA GLN A 63 4.82 -6.65 24.93
C GLN A 63 5.09 -5.69 26.09
N GLN A 64 6.35 -5.44 26.43
CA GLN A 64 6.71 -4.48 27.48
C GLN A 64 6.29 -3.05 27.13
N ARG A 65 6.43 -2.64 25.87
CA ARG A 65 6.12 -1.27 25.45
C ARG A 65 4.65 -1.03 25.15
N TYR A 66 3.97 -2.00 24.54
CA TYR A 66 2.59 -1.85 24.06
C TYR A 66 1.58 -2.70 24.84
N GLY A 67 2.03 -3.40 25.88
CA GLY A 67 1.25 -4.38 26.64
C GLY A 67 1.18 -5.75 25.95
N PHE A 68 0.69 -6.74 26.69
CA PHE A 68 0.19 -7.96 26.08
C PHE A 68 -1.03 -7.59 25.26
N ALA A 69 -0.89 -7.57 23.93
CA ALA A 69 -2.01 -7.37 23.02
C ALA A 69 -3.06 -8.46 23.31
N HIS A 70 -4.03 -8.11 24.13
CA HIS A 70 -5.14 -8.95 24.53
C HIS A 70 -6.02 -9.14 23.29
N ASP A 71 -6.04 -10.38 22.82
CA ASP A 71 -7.00 -11.09 21.97
C ASP A 71 -8.30 -10.40 21.46
N GLN A 72 -8.25 -9.18 20.88
CA GLN A 72 -9.50 -8.48 20.47
C GLN A 72 -9.50 -7.90 19.05
N THR A 73 -8.42 -8.04 18.26
CA THR A 73 -8.36 -7.44 16.91
C THR A 73 -8.57 -8.40 15.74
N SER A 74 -8.89 -9.66 16.01
CA SER A 74 -9.41 -10.59 14.98
C SER A 74 -10.82 -10.20 14.49
N VAL A 75 -11.51 -9.25 15.16
CA VAL A 75 -12.93 -8.97 14.90
C VAL A 75 -13.19 -7.67 14.11
N GLN A 76 -12.32 -6.65 14.13
CA GLN A 76 -12.72 -5.30 13.62
C GLN A 76 -12.02 -4.74 12.38
N SER A 77 -10.93 -5.30 11.86
CA SER A 77 -10.21 -4.71 10.72
C SER A 77 -10.13 -5.61 9.48
N ARG A 78 -11.20 -6.38 9.25
CA ARG A 78 -11.61 -6.77 7.88
C ARG A 78 -12.28 -5.58 7.16
N SER A 79 -11.66 -4.40 7.18
CA SER A 79 -12.02 -3.33 6.25
C SER A 79 -11.09 -3.43 5.05
N ILE A 80 -11.45 -4.34 4.14
CA ILE A 80 -11.44 -4.14 2.70
C ILE A 80 -10.91 -2.76 2.26
N SER A 81 -9.65 -2.70 1.87
CA SER A 81 -9.20 -1.72 0.86
C SER A 81 -8.46 -2.49 -0.22
N ALA A 82 -9.21 -3.36 -0.88
CA ALA A 82 -8.99 -3.61 -2.29
C ALA A 82 -9.48 -2.36 -3.04
N ARG A 83 -8.76 -1.98 -4.10
CA ARG A 83 -9.04 -0.90 -5.07
C ARG A 83 -8.39 0.46 -4.72
N SER A 84 -7.21 0.69 -5.27
CA SER A 84 -7.11 1.69 -6.35
C SER A 84 -5.81 1.50 -7.15
N SER A 85 -5.88 0.68 -8.19
CA SER A 85 -5.05 0.87 -9.38
C SER A 85 -5.83 1.80 -10.30
N SER A 86 -5.46 3.08 -10.35
CA SER A 86 -5.79 3.93 -11.49
C SER A 86 -4.48 4.42 -12.06
N ARG A 87 -4.17 3.91 -13.25
CA ARG A 87 -3.05 4.37 -14.06
C ARG A 87 -3.31 5.83 -14.44
N VAL A 88 -2.22 6.59 -14.47
CA VAL A 88 -2.13 7.88 -15.12
C VAL A 88 -2.58 7.74 -16.58
N SER A 89 -3.49 8.59 -17.03
CA SER A 89 -3.67 8.88 -18.45
C SER A 89 -3.39 10.36 -18.62
N GLU A 90 -2.17 10.65 -19.06
CA GLU A 90 -1.83 11.92 -19.71
C GLU A 90 -2.77 12.15 -20.89
N SER A 91 -3.39 13.32 -20.93
CA SER A 91 -4.03 13.86 -22.13
C SER A 91 -3.02 14.80 -22.77
N PRO A 92 -2.54 14.53 -24.01
CA PRO A 92 -1.75 15.51 -24.74
C PRO A 92 -2.68 16.56 -25.36
N ASP A 93 -2.33 17.81 -25.08
CA ASP A 93 -2.74 19.01 -25.80
C ASP A 93 -2.32 18.90 -27.28
N TYR A 94 -3.23 19.18 -28.19
CA TYR A 94 -2.92 19.44 -29.60
C TYR A 94 -3.93 20.46 -30.15
N GLY A 95 -3.41 21.65 -30.47
CA GLY A 95 -4.19 22.73 -31.06
C GLY A 95 -4.40 22.61 -32.57
N GLY A 96 -5.18 23.57 -33.08
CA GLY A 96 -5.03 24.12 -34.42
C GLY A 96 -5.89 23.51 -35.54
N LEU A 97 -6.78 24.35 -36.07
CA LEU A 97 -6.91 24.75 -37.48
C LEU A 97 -8.36 24.73 -38.01
N GLU A 98 -8.86 25.95 -38.27
CA GLU A 98 -9.90 26.32 -39.26
C GLU A 98 -9.63 25.65 -40.63
N PRO A 99 -10.67 25.33 -41.43
CA PRO A 99 -10.86 26.15 -42.64
C PRO A 99 -12.31 26.30 -43.18
N GLN A 100 -12.67 27.56 -43.47
CA GLN A 100 -13.40 28.10 -44.64
C GLN A 100 -14.04 27.17 -45.72
N LYS A 101 -15.23 27.59 -46.21
CA LYS A 101 -15.50 28.12 -47.59
C LYS A 101 -16.91 27.71 -48.15
N GLY A 102 -17.76 28.68 -48.54
CA GLY A 102 -18.94 28.48 -49.41
C GLY A 102 -18.54 28.18 -50.89
N PRO A 103 -19.42 28.20 -51.93
CA PRO A 103 -20.67 28.98 -52.08
C PRO A 103 -21.85 28.33 -52.89
N ALA A 104 -22.92 29.12 -53.05
CA ALA A 104 -23.85 29.27 -54.22
C ALA A 104 -25.10 28.36 -54.43
N ASP A 105 -26.24 29.06 -54.59
CA ASP A 105 -27.44 28.81 -55.42
C ASP A 105 -28.34 27.59 -55.07
N SER A 106 -29.67 27.64 -54.90
CA SER A 106 -30.72 28.43 -55.57
C SER A 106 -32.13 28.08 -55.02
N LEU A 107 -33.09 28.99 -55.27
CA LEU A 107 -34.56 28.83 -55.35
C LEU A 107 -35.45 28.66 -54.08
N VAL A 108 -36.15 29.76 -53.77
CA VAL A 108 -37.50 29.92 -53.15
C VAL A 108 -38.54 29.39 -54.19
N PRO A 109 -39.76 28.84 -53.89
CA PRO A 109 -40.81 29.52 -53.11
C PRO A 109 -41.93 28.73 -52.37
N GLY A 110 -42.54 29.40 -51.37
CA GLY A 110 -44.01 29.61 -51.38
C GLY A 110 -44.88 28.95 -50.28
N TYR A 111 -45.32 29.79 -49.32
CA TYR A 111 -46.68 29.94 -48.69
C TYR A 111 -47.41 28.71 -48.08
N PRO A 112 -48.42 28.88 -47.19
CA PRO A 112 -49.17 30.09 -46.79
C PRO A 112 -48.70 30.77 -45.50
#